data_AF-C0XKT4-F1
#
_entry.id   AF-C0XKT4-F1
#
_cell.length_a   1.000
_cell.length_b   1.000
_cell.length_c   1.000
_cell.angle_alpha   90.00
_cell.angle_beta   90.00
_cell.angle_gamma   90.00
#
_symmetry.space_group_name_H-M   'P 1'
#
loop_
_entity.id
_entity.type
_entity.pdbx_description
1 polymer ?
#
loop_
_entity_poly.entity_id
_entity_poly.type
_entity_poly.pdbx_seq_one_letter_code
_entity_poly.pdbx_strand_id
1 'polypeptide(L)'
;MNIMYCVNCGNRLEKDASFCKLCGAKIPSIDEVATKFCSNCGMKIPQTANFCSKCGIKQNNAEIIKKGTLVKNPDPISLLGLFYKGAFKYDERTNRRDFWITIFLNFVIALFFHGIWYLIIYVWGAEKSNAMTSYHLYFFFTLVMILVSFVWGIWTLFSNISIDIRRLHDINRSGAWLLLVFVPFIGPIILLIMYMQPSKNYL
;
A
#
# COMPACT_ATOMS: atom_id res chain seq x y z
N MET A 1 17.87 42.22 2.80
CA MET A 1 18.55 41.07 2.15
C MET A 1 17.73 39.82 2.41
N ASN A 2 17.25 39.11 1.37
CA ASN A 2 16.59 37.82 1.56
C ASN A 2 17.68 36.78 1.84
N ILE A 3 17.80 36.38 3.10
CA ILE A 3 18.73 35.34 3.55
C ILE A 3 18.01 34.00 3.40
N MET A 4 18.66 33.02 2.81
CA MET A 4 18.17 31.64 2.76
C MET A 4 19.05 30.72 3.60
N TYR A 5 18.47 29.61 4.05
CA TYR A 5 19.12 28.60 4.87
C TYR A 5 19.06 27.23 4.19
N CYS A 6 20.07 26.40 4.44
CA CYS A 6 20.13 25.05 3.94
C CYS A 6 19.08 24.17 4.62
N VAL A 7 18.24 23.53 3.83
CA VAL A 7 17.19 22.62 4.32
C VAL A 7 17.73 21.37 5.03
N ASN A 8 19.02 21.05 4.84
CA ASN A 8 19.66 19.88 5.45
C ASN A 8 20.41 20.19 6.75
N CYS A 9 21.28 21.21 6.75
CA CYS A 9 22.15 21.53 7.90
C CYS A 9 21.87 22.88 8.58
N GLY A 10 20.97 23.71 8.03
CA GLY A 10 20.63 25.01 8.60
C GLY A 10 21.63 26.13 8.34
N ASN A 11 22.73 25.90 7.60
CA ASN A 11 23.68 26.96 7.27
C ASN A 11 23.11 27.99 6.29
N ARG A 12 23.54 29.24 6.39
CA ARG A 12 23.16 30.30 5.44
C ARG A 12 23.66 29.99 4.03
N LEU A 13 22.83 30.30 3.04
CA LEU A 13 23.10 30.12 1.62
C LEU A 13 23.22 31.48 0.92
N GLU A 14 24.03 31.49 -0.12
CA GLU A 14 24.06 32.57 -1.12
C GLU A 14 22.77 32.55 -1.95
N LYS A 15 22.42 33.68 -2.56
CA LYS A 15 21.25 33.77 -3.44
C LYS A 15 21.40 32.75 -4.57
N ASP A 16 20.34 31.98 -4.81
CA ASP A 16 20.24 30.99 -5.90
C ASP A 16 21.26 29.84 -5.85
N ALA A 17 21.83 29.55 -4.68
CA ALA A 17 22.76 28.43 -4.51
C ALA A 17 22.09 27.09 -4.83
N SER A 18 22.60 26.38 -5.84
CA SER A 18 22.13 25.04 -6.21
C SER A 18 22.57 23.94 -5.22
N PHE A 19 23.62 24.21 -4.44
CA PHE A 19 24.19 23.28 -3.45
C PHE A 19 24.69 24.02 -2.20
N CYS A 20 24.65 23.35 -1.05
CA CYS A 20 25.22 23.85 0.19
C CYS A 20 26.73 23.58 0.25
N LYS A 21 27.54 24.63 0.38
CA LYS A 21 29.01 24.52 0.48
C LYS A 21 29.51 23.81 1.76
N LEU A 22 28.69 23.73 2.81
CA LEU A 22 29.09 23.08 4.07
C LEU A 22 28.70 21.60 4.16
N CYS A 23 27.48 21.23 3.78
CA CYS A 23 27.00 19.85 3.91
C CYS A 23 26.84 19.11 2.58
N GLY A 24 27.15 19.75 1.45
CA GLY A 24 27.04 19.16 0.10
C GLY A 24 25.61 18.93 -0.40
N ALA A 25 24.58 19.24 0.39
CA ALA A 25 23.20 18.99 -0.01
C ALA A 25 22.81 19.85 -1.22
N LYS A 26 22.22 19.20 -2.23
CA LYS A 26 21.53 19.88 -3.34
C LYS A 26 20.28 20.59 -2.81
N ILE A 27 20.02 21.79 -3.27
CA ILE A 27 18.81 22.55 -2.92
C ILE A 27 17.71 22.16 -3.93
N PRO A 28 16.67 21.42 -3.51
CA PRO A 28 15.59 20.99 -4.41
C PRO A 28 14.68 22.17 -4.77
N SER A 29 14.12 22.15 -5.98
CA SER A 29 13.03 23.06 -6.36
C SER A 29 11.75 22.65 -5.64
N ILE A 30 10.95 23.63 -5.19
CA ILE A 30 9.73 23.38 -4.39
C ILE A 30 8.65 22.68 -5.25
N ASP A 31 8.70 22.85 -6.57
CA ASP A 31 7.70 22.31 -7.51
C ASP A 31 7.94 20.83 -7.86
N GLU A 32 9.17 20.31 -7.68
CA GLU A 32 9.54 18.93 -8.01
C GLU A 32 9.42 17.94 -6.83
N VAL A 33 9.15 18.43 -5.61
CA VAL A 33 9.18 17.59 -4.40
C VAL A 33 7.93 17.79 -3.56
N ALA A 34 7.51 16.75 -2.84
CA ALA A 34 6.46 16.88 -1.85
C ALA A 34 6.83 17.96 -0.81
N THR A 35 5.87 18.78 -0.40
CA THR A 35 6.10 19.96 0.45
C THR A 35 5.34 19.88 1.78
N LYS A 36 5.79 20.66 2.76
CA LYS A 36 5.12 20.92 4.04
C LYS A 36 5.22 22.39 4.39
N PHE A 37 4.43 22.85 5.36
CA PHE A 37 4.54 24.20 5.89
C PHE A 37 5.51 24.24 7.07
N CYS A 38 6.34 25.29 7.13
CA CYS A 38 7.22 25.51 8.27
C CYS A 38 6.40 25.80 9.54
N SER A 39 6.75 25.13 10.63
CA SER A 39 6.08 25.28 11.94
C SER A 39 6.20 26.67 12.56
N ASN A 40 7.17 27.49 12.13
CA ASN A 40 7.38 28.83 12.65
C ASN A 40 6.90 29.94 11.69
N CYS A 41 7.33 29.92 10.43
CA CYS A 41 7.08 31.02 9.51
C CYS A 41 6.00 30.75 8.45
N GLY A 42 5.42 29.53 8.42
CA GLY A 42 4.34 29.18 7.50
C GLY A 42 4.72 29.10 6.02
N MET A 43 6.00 29.24 5.64
CA MET A 43 6.43 29.07 4.25
C MET A 43 6.41 27.58 3.84
N LYS A 44 6.05 27.31 2.58
CA LYS A 44 6.22 26.00 1.95
C LYS A 44 7.70 25.64 1.84
N ILE A 45 8.06 24.47 2.36
CA ILE A 45 9.41 23.89 2.34
C ILE A 45 9.32 22.42 1.92
N PRO A 46 10.41 21.79 1.44
CA PRO A 46 10.42 20.37 1.12
C PRO A 46 10.01 19.51 2.33
N GLN A 47 9.27 18.44 2.07
CA GLN A 47 8.76 17.55 3.12
C GLN A 47 9.92 16.91 3.94
N THR A 48 11.03 16.60 3.28
CA THR A 48 12.28 16.08 3.87
C THR A 48 13.16 17.14 4.55
N ALA A 49 12.80 18.43 4.50
CA ALA A 49 13.62 19.51 5.06
C ALA A 49 13.75 19.39 6.58
N ASN A 50 14.99 19.29 7.09
CA ASN A 50 15.33 19.33 8.51
C ASN A 50 15.32 20.76 9.07
N PHE A 51 15.53 21.77 8.20
CA PHE A 51 15.51 23.19 8.56
C PHE A 51 14.69 23.98 7.55
N CYS A 52 14.07 25.07 8.00
CA CYS A 52 13.34 25.96 7.10
C CYS A 52 14.30 26.80 6.25
N SER A 53 14.09 26.85 4.93
CA SER A 53 14.89 27.68 4.02
C SER A 53 14.72 29.18 4.21
N LYS A 54 13.62 29.64 4.82
CA LYS A 54 13.36 31.06 5.10
C LYS A 54 13.82 31.51 6.47
N CYS A 55 13.42 30.79 7.52
CA CYS A 55 13.63 31.22 8.91
C CYS A 55 14.71 30.44 9.65
N GLY A 56 15.34 29.43 9.04
CA GLY A 56 16.46 28.67 9.62
C GLY A 56 16.10 27.74 10.79
N ILE A 57 14.84 27.72 11.24
CA ILE A 57 14.42 26.89 12.38
C ILE A 57 14.34 25.41 11.99
N LYS A 58 14.86 24.56 12.88
CA LYS A 58 14.80 23.10 12.77
C LYS A 58 13.34 22.65 12.77
N GLN A 59 13.00 21.78 11.82
CA GLN A 59 11.67 21.21 11.66
C GLN A 59 11.64 19.83 12.32
N ASN A 60 10.55 19.52 13.02
CA ASN A 60 10.35 18.20 13.60
C ASN A 60 9.91 17.23 12.49
N ASN A 61 10.89 16.53 11.90
CA ASN A 61 10.66 15.57 10.82
C ASN A 61 10.12 14.22 11.30
N ALA A 62 10.01 14.00 12.61
CA ALA A 62 9.66 12.73 13.22
C ALA A 62 8.23 12.25 12.92
N GLU A 63 7.26 13.16 12.68
CA GLU A 63 5.88 12.77 12.36
C GLU A 63 5.67 12.40 10.88
N ILE A 64 6.54 12.87 9.99
CA ILE A 64 6.43 12.64 8.54
C ILE A 64 6.89 11.24 8.17
N ILE A 65 7.93 10.73 8.85
CA ILE A 65 8.51 9.41 8.56
C ILE A 65 7.49 8.28 8.85
N LYS A 66 6.57 8.45 9.81
CA LYS A 66 5.56 7.43 10.13
C LYS A 66 4.42 7.30 9.11
N LYS A 67 4.16 8.33 8.31
CA LYS A 67 3.04 8.35 7.34
C LYS A 67 3.45 8.07 5.89
N GLY A 68 4.74 7.99 5.60
CA GLY A 68 5.21 7.95 4.22
C GLY A 68 6.61 7.37 4.05
N THR A 69 6.96 6.29 4.74
CA THR A 69 8.02 5.43 4.23
C THR A 69 7.45 4.69 3.02
N LEU A 70 7.58 5.32 1.85
CA LEU A 70 7.63 4.60 0.59
C LEU A 70 8.78 3.60 0.72
N VAL A 71 8.52 2.39 1.21
CA VAL A 71 9.46 1.29 1.11
C VAL A 71 9.65 1.10 -0.39
N LYS A 72 10.76 1.59 -0.93
CA LYS A 72 11.05 1.50 -2.35
C LYS A 72 11.39 0.05 -2.63
N ASN A 73 10.56 -0.64 -3.41
CA ASN A 73 10.67 -2.08 -3.71
C ASN A 73 10.63 -2.96 -2.45
N PRO A 74 9.49 -3.03 -1.76
CA PRO A 74 9.32 -3.98 -0.66
C PRO A 74 9.54 -5.41 -1.17
N ASP A 75 10.09 -6.26 -0.32
CA ASP A 75 10.16 -7.70 -0.58
C ASP A 75 8.73 -8.30 -0.66
N PRO A 76 8.56 -9.45 -1.35
CA PRO A 76 7.24 -10.08 -1.52
C PRO A 76 6.48 -10.33 -0.21
N ILE A 77 7.16 -10.65 0.89
CA ILE A 77 6.50 -10.99 2.16
C ILE A 77 5.97 -9.72 2.83
N SER A 78 6.75 -8.63 2.82
CA SER A 78 6.28 -7.35 3.37
C SER A 78 5.10 -6.76 2.60
N LEU A 79 4.98 -7.03 1.29
CA LEU A 79 3.79 -6.67 0.49
C LEU A 79 2.51 -7.30 1.03
N LEU A 80 2.55 -8.56 1.48
CA LEU A 80 1.39 -9.21 2.08
C LEU A 80 0.97 -8.54 3.39
N GLY A 81 1.95 -8.15 4.21
CA GLY A 81 1.70 -7.38 5.43
C GLY A 81 1.08 -6.01 5.14
N LEU A 82 1.53 -5.33 4.09
CA LEU A 82 0.98 -4.05 3.65
C LEU A 82 -0.43 -4.19 3.06
N PHE A 83 -0.71 -5.29 2.35
CA PHE A 83 -2.03 -5.61 1.80
C PHE A 83 -3.08 -5.74 2.90
N TYR A 84 -2.81 -6.58 3.90
CA TYR A 84 -3.78 -6.80 4.98
C TYR A 84 -3.89 -5.60 5.93
N LYS A 85 -2.79 -4.89 6.23
CA LYS A 85 -2.84 -3.64 7.01
C LYS A 85 -3.49 -2.49 6.25
N GLY A 86 -3.48 -2.55 4.92
CA GLY A 86 -4.03 -1.55 4.03
C GLY A 86 -5.52 -1.71 3.71
N ALA A 87 -6.22 -2.67 4.32
CA ALA A 87 -7.59 -3.02 3.96
C ALA A 87 -8.58 -1.84 3.91
N PHE A 88 -8.35 -0.78 4.70
CA PHE A 88 -9.23 0.38 4.80
C PHE A 88 -8.55 1.72 4.46
N LYS A 89 -7.42 1.72 3.76
CA LYS A 89 -6.80 2.98 3.33
C LYS A 89 -6.86 3.15 1.82
N TYR A 90 -7.61 4.13 1.35
CA TYR A 90 -7.92 4.33 -0.07
C TYR A 90 -7.17 5.50 -0.72
N ASP A 91 -6.59 6.38 0.08
CA ASP A 91 -5.87 7.59 -0.38
C ASP A 91 -4.42 7.30 -0.83
N GLU A 92 -3.93 6.09 -0.55
CA GLU A 92 -2.60 5.64 -0.95
C GLU A 92 -2.56 5.25 -2.44
N ARG A 93 -1.36 5.09 -3.00
CA ARG A 93 -1.15 4.63 -4.38
C ARG A 93 -0.38 3.32 -4.40
N THR A 94 -0.62 2.49 -5.41
CA THR A 94 0.07 1.20 -5.57
C THR A 94 0.64 1.05 -6.97
N ASN A 95 1.95 0.82 -7.05
CA ASN A 95 2.65 0.59 -8.30
C ASN A 95 2.18 -0.70 -8.98
N ARG A 96 2.30 -0.77 -10.31
CA ARG A 96 1.93 -1.95 -11.09
C ARG A 96 2.61 -3.24 -10.61
N ARG A 97 3.92 -3.19 -10.31
CA ARG A 97 4.67 -4.34 -9.79
C ARG A 97 4.08 -4.84 -8.47
N ASP A 98 3.93 -3.94 -7.51
CA ASP A 98 3.49 -4.26 -6.15
C ASP A 98 2.06 -4.81 -6.16
N PHE A 99 1.20 -4.25 -7.02
CA PHE A 99 -0.14 -4.75 -7.28
C PHE A 99 -0.11 -6.22 -7.73
N TRP A 100 0.58 -6.53 -8.84
CA TRP A 100 0.57 -7.88 -9.40
C TRP A 100 1.25 -8.92 -8.50
N ILE A 101 2.34 -8.56 -7.81
CA ILE A 101 2.98 -9.46 -6.84
C ILE A 101 2.02 -9.76 -5.69
N THR A 102 1.33 -8.74 -5.16
CA THR A 102 0.38 -8.93 -4.06
C THR A 102 -0.79 -9.82 -4.47
N ILE A 103 -1.40 -9.56 -5.63
CA ILE A 103 -2.50 -10.37 -6.17
C ILE A 103 -2.06 -11.82 -6.37
N PHE A 104 -0.87 -12.04 -6.94
CA PHE A 104 -0.32 -13.37 -7.17
C PHE A 104 -0.05 -14.12 -5.85
N LEU A 105 0.61 -13.47 -4.88
CA LEU A 105 0.88 -14.08 -3.57
C LEU A 105 -0.42 -14.45 -2.85
N ASN A 106 -1.41 -13.56 -2.87
CA ASN A 106 -2.71 -13.82 -2.26
C ASN A 106 -3.42 -15.00 -2.95
N PHE A 107 -3.32 -15.12 -4.28
CA PHE A 107 -3.85 -16.26 -5.03
C PHE A 107 -3.17 -17.58 -4.64
N VAL A 108 -1.83 -17.61 -4.55
CA VAL A 108 -1.09 -18.81 -4.13
C VAL A 108 -1.46 -19.24 -2.71
N ILE A 109 -1.56 -18.27 -1.79
CA ILE A 109 -1.97 -18.51 -0.41
C ILE A 109 -3.40 -19.08 -0.37
N ALA A 110 -4.32 -18.50 -1.14
CA ALA A 110 -5.69 -18.98 -1.24
C ALA A 110 -5.77 -20.42 -1.75
N LEU A 111 -5.03 -20.74 -2.82
CA LEU A 111 -4.98 -22.10 -3.37
C LEU A 111 -4.43 -23.11 -2.37
N PHE A 112 -3.36 -22.75 -1.66
CA PHE A 112 -2.74 -23.61 -0.66
C PHE A 112 -3.73 -23.98 0.45
N PHE A 113 -4.41 -22.98 1.04
CA PHE A 113 -5.36 -23.22 2.12
C PHE A 113 -6.62 -23.99 1.66
N HIS A 114 -7.17 -23.67 0.48
CA HIS A 114 -8.31 -24.41 -0.08
C HIS A 114 -7.93 -25.84 -0.45
N GLY A 115 -6.71 -26.07 -0.97
CA GLY A 115 -6.21 -27.40 -1.30
C GLY A 115 -6.04 -28.29 -0.07
N ILE A 116 -5.45 -27.74 1.02
CA ILE A 116 -5.36 -28.45 2.31
C ILE A 116 -6.76 -28.77 2.82
N TRP A 117 -7.68 -27.80 2.76
CA TRP A 117 -9.05 -27.99 3.23
C TRP A 117 -9.77 -29.11 2.48
N TYR A 118 -9.68 -29.11 1.15
CA TYR A 118 -10.24 -30.15 0.30
C TYR A 118 -9.65 -31.53 0.61
N LEU A 119 -8.33 -31.60 0.84
CA LEU A 119 -7.64 -32.85 1.20
C LEU A 119 -8.14 -33.40 2.55
N ILE A 120 -8.31 -32.54 3.57
CA ILE A 120 -8.82 -32.95 4.88
C ILE A 120 -10.22 -33.56 4.76
N ILE A 121 -11.12 -32.89 4.04
CA ILE A 121 -12.48 -33.40 3.80
C ILE A 121 -12.43 -34.74 3.06
N TYR A 122 -11.62 -34.85 2.02
CA TYR A 122 -11.49 -36.06 1.22
C TYR A 122 -11.01 -37.26 2.05
N VAL A 123 -9.97 -37.06 2.87
CA VAL A 123 -9.41 -38.11 3.74
C VAL A 123 -10.43 -38.54 4.80
N TRP A 124 -11.07 -37.59 5.48
CA TRP A 124 -12.08 -37.91 6.51
C TRP A 124 -13.33 -38.56 5.92
N GLY A 125 -13.77 -38.14 4.73
CA GLY A 125 -14.91 -38.73 4.03
C GLY A 125 -14.65 -40.15 3.50
N ALA A 126 -13.39 -40.56 3.38
CA ALA A 126 -13.00 -41.91 2.97
C ALA A 126 -13.07 -42.94 4.11
N GLU A 127 -13.09 -42.50 5.38
CA GLU A 127 -13.17 -43.39 6.53
C GLU A 127 -14.60 -43.91 6.75
N LYS A 128 -14.85 -45.18 6.42
CA LYS A 128 -16.13 -45.88 6.66
C LYS A 128 -16.26 -46.36 8.10
N SER A 129 -16.08 -45.48 9.09
CA SER A 129 -16.35 -45.83 10.49
C SER A 129 -17.76 -45.38 10.90
N ASN A 130 -18.59 -46.34 11.33
CA ASN A 130 -19.99 -46.08 11.72
C ASN A 130 -20.12 -45.52 13.15
N ALA A 131 -19.04 -44.98 13.73
CA ALA A 131 -19.04 -44.50 15.10
C ALA A 131 -19.72 -43.12 15.17
N MET A 132 -20.86 -43.00 15.84
CA MET A 132 -21.60 -41.72 15.98
C MET A 132 -20.70 -40.55 16.44
N THR A 133 -19.67 -40.84 17.25
CA THR A 133 -18.68 -39.86 17.73
C THR A 133 -17.80 -39.26 16.61
N SER A 134 -17.49 -40.00 15.53
CA SER A 134 -16.67 -39.48 14.42
C SER A 134 -17.43 -38.45 13.59
N TYR A 135 -18.74 -38.64 13.40
CA TYR A 135 -19.61 -37.70 12.68
C TYR A 135 -19.76 -36.36 13.39
N HIS A 136 -19.94 -36.35 14.71
CA HIS A 136 -20.07 -35.10 15.48
C HIS A 136 -18.78 -34.28 15.46
N LEU A 137 -17.61 -34.93 15.56
CA LEU A 137 -16.32 -34.27 15.45
C LEU A 137 -16.09 -33.69 14.05
N TYR A 138 -16.36 -34.48 12.99
CA TYR A 138 -16.24 -34.01 11.60
C TYR A 138 -17.13 -32.80 11.32
N PHE A 139 -18.40 -32.87 11.73
CA PHE A 139 -19.35 -31.78 11.56
C PHE A 139 -18.89 -30.51 12.30
N PHE A 140 -18.44 -30.66 13.55
CA PHE A 140 -17.90 -29.55 14.33
C PHE A 140 -16.69 -28.89 13.65
N PHE A 141 -15.68 -29.67 13.26
CA PHE A 141 -14.50 -29.15 12.58
C PHE A 141 -14.83 -28.48 11.25
N THR A 142 -15.79 -29.06 10.51
CA THR A 142 -16.29 -28.47 9.27
C THR A 142 -16.93 -27.10 9.50
N LEU A 143 -17.79 -26.97 10.51
CA LEU A 143 -18.40 -25.69 10.84
C LEU A 143 -17.37 -24.64 11.29
N VAL A 144 -16.40 -25.03 12.13
CA VAL A 144 -15.32 -24.14 12.57
C VAL A 144 -14.51 -23.63 11.37
N MET A 145 -14.16 -24.52 10.45
CA MET A 145 -13.37 -24.17 9.27
C MET A 145 -14.15 -23.30 8.27
N ILE A 146 -15.45 -23.51 8.13
CA ILE A 146 -16.33 -22.62 7.36
C ILE A 146 -16.30 -21.21 7.98
N LEU A 147 -16.42 -21.11 9.30
CA LEU A 147 -16.40 -19.81 10.00
C LEU A 147 -15.06 -19.09 9.84
N VAL A 148 -13.94 -19.80 10.00
CA VAL A 148 -12.59 -19.24 9.79
C VAL A 148 -12.42 -18.76 8.34
N SER A 149 -12.86 -19.58 7.37
CA SER A 149 -12.78 -19.23 5.94
C SER A 149 -13.65 -18.03 5.59
N PHE A 150 -14.83 -17.91 6.22
CA PHE A 150 -15.71 -16.76 6.05
C PHE A 150 -15.06 -15.48 6.56
N VAL A 151 -14.51 -15.50 7.78
CA VAL A 151 -13.81 -14.34 8.37
C VAL A 151 -12.62 -13.93 7.50
N TRP A 152 -11.79 -14.90 7.10
CA TRP A 152 -10.64 -14.64 6.23
C TRP A 152 -11.06 -14.12 4.85
N GLY A 153 -12.13 -14.66 4.27
CA GLY A 153 -12.70 -14.22 2.99
C GLY A 153 -13.22 -12.78 3.04
N ILE A 154 -13.93 -12.40 4.10
CA ILE A 154 -14.37 -11.02 4.32
C ILE A 154 -13.19 -10.06 4.45
N TRP A 155 -12.18 -10.42 5.25
CA TRP A 155 -10.99 -9.58 5.41
C TRP A 155 -10.26 -9.39 4.07
N THR A 156 -10.10 -10.48 3.32
CA THR A 156 -9.46 -10.48 2.00
C THR A 156 -10.26 -9.68 0.97
N LEU A 157 -11.60 -9.72 1.03
CA LEU A 157 -12.47 -8.91 0.17
C LEU A 157 -12.18 -7.41 0.35
N PHE A 158 -12.15 -6.92 1.58
CA PHE A 158 -11.83 -5.51 1.86
C PHE A 158 -10.42 -5.14 1.41
N SER A 159 -9.43 -6.00 1.65
CA SER A 159 -8.06 -5.80 1.16
C SER A 159 -7.96 -5.72 -0.36
N ASN A 160 -8.72 -6.56 -1.10
CA ASN A 160 -8.75 -6.50 -2.56
C ASN A 160 -9.39 -5.20 -3.08
N ILE A 161 -10.53 -4.80 -2.52
CA ILE A 161 -11.19 -3.54 -2.88
C ILE A 161 -10.23 -2.36 -2.66
N SER A 162 -9.53 -2.34 -1.53
CA SER A 162 -8.56 -1.29 -1.22
C SER A 162 -7.41 -1.23 -2.22
N ILE A 163 -6.75 -2.36 -2.54
CA ILE A 163 -5.62 -2.35 -3.47
C ILE A 163 -6.04 -2.02 -4.91
N ASP A 164 -7.23 -2.44 -5.32
CA ASP A 164 -7.81 -2.10 -6.63
C ASP A 164 -8.05 -0.60 -6.76
N ILE A 165 -8.65 0.02 -5.74
CA ILE A 165 -8.86 1.48 -5.70
C ILE A 165 -7.51 2.22 -5.73
N ARG A 166 -6.50 1.78 -4.96
CA ARG A 166 -5.16 2.38 -4.97
C ARG A 166 -4.48 2.26 -6.34
N ARG A 167 -4.70 1.15 -7.06
CA ARG A 167 -4.20 0.95 -8.43
C ARG A 167 -4.89 1.88 -9.42
N LEU A 168 -6.21 2.05 -9.31
CA LEU A 168 -6.98 2.99 -10.14
C LEU A 168 -6.55 4.45 -9.89
N HIS A 169 -6.34 4.83 -8.63
CA HIS A 169 -5.85 6.16 -8.27
C HIS A 169 -4.44 6.43 -8.83
N ASP A 170 -3.58 5.40 -8.92
CA ASP A 170 -2.23 5.54 -9.49
C ASP A 170 -2.22 5.87 -11.00
N ILE A 171 -3.25 5.46 -11.74
CA ILE A 171 -3.46 5.80 -13.16
C ILE A 171 -4.37 7.04 -13.36
N ASN A 172 -4.61 7.80 -12.29
CA ASN A 172 -5.48 8.98 -12.25
C ASN A 172 -6.93 8.68 -12.70
N ARG A 173 -7.47 7.54 -12.26
CA ARG A 173 -8.88 7.16 -12.41
C ARG A 173 -9.52 7.09 -11.02
N SER A 174 -10.81 7.45 -10.92
CA SER A 174 -11.55 7.33 -9.66
C SER A 174 -11.77 5.86 -9.28
N GLY A 175 -11.87 5.55 -7.99
CA GLY A 175 -12.21 4.21 -7.51
C GLY A 175 -13.58 3.69 -7.99
N ALA A 176 -14.48 4.57 -8.45
CA ALA A 176 -15.78 4.21 -9.00
C ALA A 176 -15.70 3.28 -10.23
N TRP A 177 -14.58 3.28 -10.95
CA TRP A 177 -14.34 2.33 -12.05
C TRP A 177 -14.40 0.87 -11.60
N LEU A 178 -14.16 0.59 -10.31
CA LEU A 178 -14.29 -0.75 -9.74
C LEU A 178 -15.73 -1.31 -9.85
N LEU A 179 -16.75 -0.45 -9.93
CA LEU A 179 -18.15 -0.89 -10.12
C LEU A 179 -18.36 -1.67 -11.42
N LEU A 180 -17.44 -1.57 -12.38
CA LEU A 180 -17.45 -2.41 -13.57
C LEU A 180 -17.40 -3.90 -13.23
N VAL A 181 -16.92 -4.30 -12.06
CA VAL A 181 -16.94 -5.71 -11.62
C VAL A 181 -18.36 -6.32 -11.65
N PHE A 182 -19.40 -5.50 -11.50
CA PHE A 182 -20.80 -5.95 -11.57
C PHE A 182 -21.29 -6.22 -13.01
N VAL A 183 -20.53 -5.80 -14.02
CA VAL A 183 -20.80 -6.13 -15.42
C VAL A 183 -20.02 -7.41 -15.75
N PRO A 184 -20.69 -8.57 -15.86
CA PRO A 184 -20.01 -9.84 -16.05
C PRO A 184 -19.24 -9.87 -17.38
N PHE A 185 -18.12 -10.58 -17.38
CA PHE A 185 -17.19 -10.73 -18.51
C PHE A 185 -16.49 -9.44 -18.94
N ILE A 186 -17.23 -8.44 -19.44
CA ILE A 186 -16.67 -7.22 -20.04
C ILE A 186 -16.02 -6.34 -18.97
N GLY A 187 -16.65 -6.18 -17.81
CA GLY A 187 -16.14 -5.33 -16.74
C GLY A 187 -14.76 -5.73 -16.21
N PRO A 188 -14.59 -7.00 -15.80
CA PRO A 188 -13.27 -7.52 -15.39
C PRO A 188 -12.21 -7.39 -16.48
N ILE A 189 -12.55 -7.55 -17.78
CA ILE A 189 -11.61 -7.35 -18.89
C ILE A 189 -11.15 -5.89 -18.95
N ILE A 190 -12.06 -4.93 -18.83
CA ILE A 190 -11.72 -3.50 -18.83
C ILE A 190 -10.82 -3.16 -17.62
N LEU A 191 -11.16 -3.64 -16.44
CA LEU A 191 -10.36 -3.44 -15.22
C LEU A 191 -8.97 -4.05 -15.35
N LEU A 192 -8.87 -5.26 -15.91
CA LEU A 192 -7.60 -5.92 -16.19
C LEU A 192 -6.71 -5.05 -17.09
N ILE A 193 -7.28 -4.51 -18.18
CA ILE A 193 -6.58 -3.59 -19.08
C ILE A 193 -6.08 -2.35 -18.30
N MET A 194 -6.92 -1.76 -17.46
CA MET A 194 -6.54 -0.61 -16.63
C MET A 194 -5.40 -0.94 -15.65
N TYR A 195 -5.44 -2.11 -15.00
CA TYR A 195 -4.41 -2.53 -14.06
C TYR A 195 -3.05 -2.75 -14.72
N MET A 196 -3.01 -3.09 -16.01
CA MET A 196 -1.76 -3.25 -16.78
C MET A 196 -1.12 -1.93 -17.23
N GLN A 197 -1.88 -0.83 -17.28
CA GLN A 197 -1.38 0.47 -17.73
C GLN A 197 -0.23 0.97 -16.83
N PRO A 198 0.75 1.72 -17.38
CA PRO A 198 1.78 2.38 -16.58
C PRO A 198 1.17 3.49 -15.69
N SER A 199 1.84 3.83 -14.59
CA SER A 199 1.39 4.96 -13.76
C SER A 199 1.58 6.27 -14.51
N LYS A 200 0.68 7.23 -14.25
CA LYS A 200 0.72 8.54 -14.95
C LYS A 200 1.52 9.60 -14.19
N ASN A 201 1.96 9.30 -12.96
CA ASN A 201 2.57 10.27 -12.06
C ASN A 201 4.12 10.23 -12.05
N TYR A 202 4.74 10.13 -13.23
CA TYR A 202 6.20 10.30 -13.40
C TYR A 202 6.59 11.70 -13.90
N LEU A 203 5.79 12.72 -13.57
CA LEU A 203 6.11 14.13 -13.79
C LEU A 203 5.99 14.89 -12.47
#